data_AF-A0A9E3H121-F1
#
_entry.id   AF-A0A9E3H121-F1
#
_cell.length_a   1.000
_cell.length_b   1.000
_cell.length_c   1.000
_cell.angle_alpha   90.00
_cell.angle_beta   90.00
_cell.angle_gamma   90.00
#
_symmetry.space_group_name_H-M   'P 1'
#
loop_
_entity.id
_entity.type
_entity.pdbx_description
1 polymer ?
#
loop_
_entity_poly.entity_id
_entity_poly.type
_entity_poly.pdbx_seq_one_letter_code
_entity_poly.pdbx_strand_id
1 'polypeptide(L)'
;MLLIFGLGYCGAAVAAAARARGVSVVGTTRGAPAAPGTIGFDTAGPAIAAASHLLVTAAPDPAGDPVLARHGAAIAAAVRAGGLRWIGYLSSTVVYGNRDGGWVDEATPPAPSGPRGARRRDAEAAWAAVAGTTPLDIFRLAGIYGPARSAFDDLRAGQARIVAKPGHAFGRIHRDDIARAVLAAMERPAHGVRVLNLADDTPAESAEVMTYAARLLGVPAPPPVPFAVAAATMSPMAQSFWADNRKVASRATQAALGIAWRYPSYREGLAAILAEERGQHGVQQGEVGRA
;
A
#
# COMPACT_ATOMS: atom_id res chain seq x y z
N MET A 1 -20.80 -4.83 6.69
CA MET A 1 -19.51 -5.42 7.09
C MET A 1 -18.49 -5.23 5.98
N LEU A 2 -17.25 -4.88 6.34
CA LEU A 2 -16.07 -4.86 5.48
C LEU A 2 -15.29 -6.17 5.65
N LEU A 3 -15.12 -6.92 4.56
CA LEU A 3 -14.26 -8.10 4.51
C LEU A 3 -12.92 -7.72 3.87
N ILE A 4 -11.81 -7.97 4.57
CA ILE A 4 -10.46 -7.67 4.10
C ILE A 4 -9.71 -8.97 3.81
N PHE A 5 -9.37 -9.21 2.55
CA PHE A 5 -8.44 -10.27 2.18
C PHE A 5 -7.00 -9.83 2.44
N GLY A 6 -6.41 -10.40 3.50
CA GLY A 6 -5.07 -10.10 3.99
C GLY A 6 -5.03 -8.96 5.00
N LEU A 7 -4.82 -9.30 6.27
CA LEU A 7 -4.47 -8.33 7.33
C LEU A 7 -2.95 -8.15 7.47
N GLY A 8 -2.27 -7.97 6.33
CA GLY A 8 -0.88 -7.53 6.32
C GLY A 8 -0.75 -6.05 6.74
N TYR A 9 0.41 -5.47 6.46
CA TYR A 9 0.76 -4.11 6.89
C TYR A 9 -0.32 -3.04 6.59
N CYS A 10 -0.78 -2.93 5.35
CA CYS A 10 -1.83 -1.96 4.99
C CYS A 10 -3.23 -2.42 5.42
N GLY A 11 -3.52 -3.71 5.31
CA GLY A 11 -4.83 -4.26 5.68
C GLY A 11 -5.14 -4.05 7.16
N ALA A 12 -4.14 -4.20 8.03
CA ALA A 12 -4.27 -3.94 9.46
C ALA A 12 -4.57 -2.46 9.76
N ALA A 13 -3.89 -1.53 9.06
CA ALA A 13 -4.15 -0.10 9.23
C ALA A 13 -5.56 0.29 8.77
N VAL A 14 -6.01 -0.23 7.64
CA VAL A 14 -7.38 -0.01 7.15
C VAL A 14 -8.39 -0.61 8.13
N ALA A 15 -8.15 -1.83 8.63
CA ALA A 15 -9.03 -2.48 9.60
C ALA A 15 -9.16 -1.67 10.90
N ALA A 16 -8.04 -1.18 11.44
CA ALA A 16 -8.02 -0.34 12.63
C ALA A 16 -8.80 0.96 12.41
N ALA A 17 -8.54 1.66 11.31
CA ALA A 17 -9.22 2.91 10.97
C ALA A 17 -10.72 2.70 10.71
N ALA A 18 -11.12 1.60 10.06
CA ALA A 18 -12.52 1.25 9.83
C ALA A 18 -13.24 0.96 11.16
N ARG A 19 -12.64 0.16 12.05
CA ARG A 19 -13.20 -0.16 13.37
C ARG A 19 -13.36 1.08 14.24
N ALA A 20 -12.40 2.02 14.18
CA ALA A 20 -12.51 3.30 14.88
C ALA A 20 -13.71 4.15 14.41
N ARG A 21 -14.23 3.91 13.19
CA ARG A 21 -15.47 4.51 12.66
C ARG A 21 -16.71 3.65 12.90
N GLY A 22 -16.63 2.62 13.75
CA GLY A 22 -17.74 1.71 14.04
C GLY A 22 -18.05 0.71 12.92
N VAL A 23 -17.19 0.58 11.89
CA VAL A 23 -17.40 -0.40 10.83
C VAL A 23 -17.04 -1.79 11.34
N SER A 24 -17.96 -2.75 11.21
CA SER A 24 -17.67 -4.17 11.45
C SER A 24 -16.70 -4.69 10.39
N VAL A 25 -15.54 -5.20 10.84
CA VAL A 25 -14.44 -5.69 9.99
C VAL A 25 -14.10 -7.13 10.30
N VAL A 26 -14.14 -7.97 9.26
CA VAL A 26 -13.57 -9.31 9.25
C VAL A 26 -12.36 -9.33 8.33
N GLY A 27 -11.25 -9.89 8.78
CA GLY A 27 -10.06 -10.03 7.96
C GLY A 27 -9.65 -11.49 7.75
N THR A 28 -8.97 -11.79 6.66
CA THR A 28 -8.44 -13.14 6.42
C THR A 28 -6.96 -13.24 6.75
N THR A 29 -6.56 -14.40 7.26
CA THR A 29 -5.17 -14.80 7.48
C THR A 29 -4.87 -16.11 6.75
N ARG A 30 -3.60 -16.34 6.41
CA ARG A 30 -3.15 -17.68 6.00
C ARG A 30 -3.06 -18.55 7.24
N GLY A 31 -3.66 -19.73 7.21
CA GLY A 31 -3.70 -20.64 8.37
C GLY A 31 -4.80 -20.29 9.38
N ALA A 32 -4.61 -20.71 10.63
CA ALA A 32 -5.59 -20.50 11.70
C ALA A 32 -5.79 -19.00 12.01
N PRO A 33 -6.99 -18.59 12.43
CA PRO A 33 -7.24 -17.25 12.93
C PRO A 33 -6.28 -16.88 14.05
N ALA A 34 -5.50 -15.82 13.88
CA ALA A 34 -4.49 -15.39 14.84
C ALA A 34 -4.99 -14.29 15.79
N ALA A 35 -6.17 -13.71 15.52
CA ALA A 35 -6.75 -12.62 16.31
C ALA A 35 -8.29 -12.58 16.20
N PRO A 36 -8.98 -11.96 17.17
CA PRO A 36 -10.42 -11.68 17.07
C PRO A 36 -10.77 -10.94 15.78
N GLY A 37 -11.90 -11.34 15.17
CA GLY A 37 -12.34 -10.77 13.89
C GLY A 37 -11.50 -11.23 12.69
N THR A 38 -10.77 -12.35 12.81
CA THR A 38 -10.09 -12.99 11.68
C THR A 38 -10.67 -14.37 11.37
N ILE A 39 -10.62 -14.74 10.09
CA ILE A 39 -11.03 -16.06 9.60
C ILE A 39 -9.95 -16.64 8.68
N GLY A 40 -9.96 -17.96 8.51
CA GLY A 40 -9.06 -18.63 7.57
C GLY A 40 -9.35 -18.21 6.13
N PHE A 41 -8.30 -17.96 5.36
CA PHE A 41 -8.41 -17.61 3.95
C PHE A 41 -9.27 -18.60 3.16
N ASP A 42 -9.08 -19.91 3.34
CA ASP A 42 -9.78 -20.94 2.57
C ASP A 42 -11.26 -21.12 2.92
N THR A 43 -11.69 -20.61 4.07
CA THR A 43 -13.05 -20.75 4.59
C THR A 43 -13.86 -19.46 4.51
N ALA A 44 -13.39 -18.47 3.74
CA ALA A 44 -14.00 -17.15 3.64
C ALA A 44 -15.36 -17.10 2.92
N GLY A 45 -15.82 -18.19 2.29
CA GLY A 45 -17.07 -18.25 1.50
C GLY A 45 -18.29 -17.63 2.17
N PRO A 46 -18.68 -18.05 3.39
CA PRO A 46 -19.80 -17.45 4.12
C PRO A 46 -19.62 -15.96 4.41
N ALA A 47 -18.38 -15.54 4.72
CA ALA A 47 -18.08 -14.13 4.97
C ALA A 47 -18.19 -13.27 3.70
N ILE A 48 -17.86 -13.82 2.52
CA ILE A 48 -18.06 -13.15 1.24
C ILE A 48 -19.55 -12.91 1.00
N ALA A 49 -20.39 -13.93 1.22
CA ALA A 49 -21.83 -13.82 1.03
C ALA A 49 -22.49 -12.78 1.97
N ALA A 50 -21.95 -12.63 3.20
CA ALA A 50 -22.42 -11.65 4.17
C ALA A 50 -21.78 -10.25 4.04
N ALA A 51 -20.74 -10.10 3.21
CA ALA A 51 -20.01 -8.86 3.07
C ALA A 51 -20.79 -7.87 2.20
N SER A 52 -20.74 -6.60 2.60
CA SER A 52 -21.22 -5.47 1.78
C SER A 52 -20.09 -4.75 1.06
N HIS A 53 -18.88 -4.86 1.59
CA HIS A 53 -17.68 -4.18 1.10
C HIS A 53 -16.54 -5.18 1.14
N LEU A 54 -15.74 -5.21 0.08
CA LEU A 54 -14.58 -6.07 -0.03
C LEU A 54 -13.31 -5.25 -0.24
N LEU A 55 -12.26 -5.51 0.53
CA LEU A 55 -10.94 -4.96 0.29
C LEU A 55 -9.93 -6.09 0.10
N VAL A 56 -9.13 -5.99 -0.96
CA VAL A 56 -8.13 -6.99 -1.32
C VAL A 56 -6.77 -6.36 -1.23
N THR A 57 -5.93 -6.88 -0.33
CA THR A 57 -4.56 -6.41 -0.12
C THR A 57 -3.51 -7.40 -0.60
N ALA A 58 -3.93 -8.62 -0.96
CA ALA A 58 -3.07 -9.66 -1.50
C ALA A 58 -2.49 -9.22 -2.86
N ALA A 59 -1.21 -9.48 -3.06
CA ALA A 59 -0.56 -9.28 -4.35
C ALA A 59 -0.74 -10.53 -5.23
N PRO A 60 -0.84 -10.38 -6.56
CA PRO A 60 -0.84 -11.52 -7.46
C PRO A 60 0.55 -12.16 -7.50
N ASP A 61 0.56 -13.46 -7.69
CA ASP A 61 1.75 -14.29 -7.87
C ASP A 61 1.83 -14.81 -9.33
N PRO A 62 2.79 -15.66 -9.71
CA PRO A 62 2.85 -16.22 -11.05
C PRO A 62 1.59 -16.98 -11.51
N ALA A 63 0.78 -17.51 -10.59
CA ALA A 63 -0.48 -18.19 -10.87
C ALA A 63 -1.69 -17.23 -10.95
N GLY A 64 -1.51 -15.95 -10.62
CA GLY A 64 -2.52 -14.89 -10.72
C GLY A 64 -2.90 -14.27 -9.37
N ASP A 65 -4.09 -13.67 -9.31
CA ASP A 65 -4.61 -13.14 -8.05
C ASP A 65 -5.13 -14.31 -7.17
N PRO A 66 -4.56 -14.53 -5.97
CA PRO A 66 -4.92 -15.69 -5.15
C PRO A 66 -6.35 -15.64 -4.64
N VAL A 67 -6.91 -14.44 -4.42
CA VAL A 67 -8.28 -14.27 -3.93
C VAL A 67 -9.26 -14.64 -5.04
N LEU A 68 -9.05 -14.14 -6.26
CA LEU A 68 -9.89 -14.52 -7.40
C LEU A 68 -9.74 -15.99 -7.76
N ALA A 69 -8.53 -16.54 -7.70
CA ALA A 69 -8.29 -17.96 -7.96
C ALA A 69 -9.08 -18.86 -6.98
N ARG A 70 -9.09 -18.50 -5.69
CA ARG A 70 -9.75 -19.32 -4.65
C ARG A 70 -11.25 -19.07 -4.53
N HIS A 71 -11.66 -17.81 -4.62
CA HIS A 71 -12.99 -17.33 -4.23
C HIS A 71 -13.75 -16.60 -5.34
N GLY A 72 -13.22 -16.56 -6.57
CA GLY A 72 -13.82 -15.80 -7.68
C GLY A 72 -15.27 -16.17 -7.95
N ALA A 73 -15.63 -17.46 -7.87
CA ALA A 73 -17.02 -17.91 -8.05
C ALA A 73 -17.96 -17.36 -6.97
N ALA A 74 -17.53 -17.36 -5.70
CA ALA A 74 -18.30 -16.83 -4.58
C ALA A 74 -18.44 -15.30 -4.67
N ILE A 75 -17.36 -14.59 -5.03
CA ILE A 75 -17.37 -13.14 -5.24
C ILE A 75 -18.31 -12.77 -6.38
N ALA A 76 -18.22 -13.46 -7.53
CA ALA A 76 -19.10 -13.23 -8.67
C ALA A 76 -20.57 -13.51 -8.34
N ALA A 77 -20.85 -14.53 -7.51
CA ALA A 77 -22.20 -14.79 -7.02
C ALA A 77 -22.71 -13.65 -6.12
N ALA A 78 -21.88 -13.14 -5.20
CA ALA A 78 -22.22 -12.02 -4.33
C ALA A 78 -22.44 -10.70 -5.11
N VAL A 79 -21.66 -10.47 -6.16
CA VAL A 79 -21.86 -9.36 -7.12
C VAL A 79 -23.21 -9.50 -7.82
N ARG A 80 -23.53 -10.67 -8.41
CA ARG A 80 -24.82 -10.88 -9.11
C ARG A 80 -26.03 -10.77 -8.19
N ALA A 81 -25.88 -11.16 -6.93
CA ALA A 81 -26.93 -11.03 -5.92
C ALA A 81 -27.14 -9.60 -5.42
N GLY A 82 -26.28 -8.64 -5.81
CA GLY A 82 -26.33 -7.26 -5.33
C GLY A 82 -25.91 -7.09 -3.87
N GLY A 83 -25.28 -8.11 -3.27
CA GLY A 83 -24.84 -8.06 -1.87
C GLY A 83 -23.61 -7.18 -1.67
N LEU A 84 -22.68 -7.22 -2.63
CA LEU A 84 -21.50 -6.36 -2.64
C LEU A 84 -21.83 -4.99 -3.21
N ARG A 85 -21.62 -3.94 -2.41
CA ARG A 85 -21.83 -2.54 -2.78
C ARG A 85 -20.55 -1.85 -3.25
N TRP A 86 -19.40 -2.43 -2.92
CA TRP A 86 -18.09 -1.85 -3.23
C TRP A 86 -16.98 -2.90 -3.13
N ILE A 87 -16.02 -2.81 -4.03
CA ILE A 87 -14.78 -3.60 -4.05
C ILE A 87 -13.60 -2.63 -4.12
N GLY A 88 -12.58 -2.86 -3.29
CA GLY A 88 -11.30 -2.19 -3.36
C GLY A 88 -10.17 -3.17 -3.60
N TYR A 89 -9.28 -2.87 -4.55
CA TYR A 89 -8.10 -3.67 -4.83
C TYR A 89 -6.83 -2.83 -4.68
N LEU A 90 -5.93 -3.22 -3.76
CA LEU A 90 -4.63 -2.60 -3.60
C LEU A 90 -3.66 -3.08 -4.68
N SER A 91 -3.57 -2.29 -5.74
CA SER A 91 -2.63 -2.45 -6.84
C SER A 91 -1.28 -1.78 -6.53
N SER A 92 -0.48 -1.49 -7.56
CA SER A 92 0.80 -0.81 -7.43
C SER A 92 1.11 0.00 -8.67
N THR A 93 1.80 1.13 -8.50
CA THR A 93 2.24 2.00 -9.60
C THR A 93 3.17 1.32 -10.59
N VAL A 94 3.72 0.13 -10.30
CA VAL A 94 4.55 -0.66 -11.24
C VAL A 94 3.83 -0.96 -12.56
N VAL A 95 2.50 -0.90 -12.59
CA VAL A 95 1.71 -1.03 -13.83
C VAL A 95 2.04 0.03 -14.86
N TYR A 96 2.56 1.19 -14.45
CA TYR A 96 2.97 2.26 -15.35
C TYR A 96 4.31 2.01 -16.04
N GLY A 97 5.15 1.11 -15.52
CA GLY A 97 6.51 0.84 -16.02
C GLY A 97 7.48 2.02 -15.88
N ASN A 98 8.58 1.95 -16.62
CA ASN A 98 9.55 3.04 -16.74
C ASN A 98 9.01 4.19 -17.60
N ARG A 99 9.26 5.42 -17.16
CA ARG A 99 8.91 6.67 -17.87
C ARG A 99 10.08 7.65 -17.93
N ASP A 100 11.30 7.17 -17.67
CA ASP A 100 12.53 7.96 -17.67
C ASP A 100 12.45 9.21 -16.77
N GLY A 101 11.75 9.09 -15.64
CA GLY A 101 11.52 10.21 -14.73
C GLY A 101 10.40 11.16 -15.19
N GLY A 102 9.58 10.76 -16.15
CA GLY A 102 8.35 11.45 -16.52
C GLY A 102 7.25 11.33 -15.45
N TRP A 103 6.25 12.21 -15.55
CA TRP A 103 5.04 12.17 -14.72
C TRP A 103 3.99 11.24 -15.32
N VAL A 104 3.27 10.51 -14.47
CA VAL A 104 2.09 9.72 -14.82
C VAL A 104 0.93 10.05 -13.89
N ASP A 105 -0.28 9.86 -14.38
CA ASP A 105 -1.54 10.03 -13.65
C ASP A 105 -2.47 8.82 -13.86
N GLU A 106 -3.67 8.88 -13.31
CA GLU A 106 -4.68 7.82 -13.39
C GLU A 106 -5.15 7.56 -14.84
N ALA A 107 -5.06 8.55 -15.72
CA ALA A 107 -5.41 8.43 -17.15
C ALA A 107 -4.30 7.79 -17.99
N THR A 108 -3.08 7.74 -17.47
CA THR A 108 -1.94 7.12 -18.16
C THR A 108 -2.16 5.61 -18.33
N PRO A 109 -2.07 5.06 -19.55
CA PRO A 109 -2.24 3.62 -19.76
C PRO A 109 -1.14 2.79 -19.08
N PRO A 110 -1.48 1.62 -18.48
CA PRO A 110 -0.49 0.66 -18.01
C PRO A 110 0.46 0.21 -19.12
N ALA A 111 1.76 0.30 -18.87
CA ALA A 111 2.80 -0.22 -19.75
C ALA A 111 3.95 -0.81 -18.90
N PRO A 112 3.71 -1.92 -18.18
CA PRO A 112 4.67 -2.46 -17.24
C PRO A 112 5.94 -2.97 -17.94
N SER A 113 7.11 -2.66 -17.38
CA SER A 113 8.41 -3.03 -17.95
C SER A 113 8.85 -4.47 -17.60
N GLY A 114 8.11 -5.19 -16.76
CA GLY A 114 8.47 -6.55 -16.38
C GLY A 114 7.35 -7.38 -15.76
N PRO A 115 7.61 -8.67 -15.46
CA PRO A 115 6.60 -9.65 -15.06
C PRO A 115 5.75 -9.24 -13.85
N ARG A 116 6.34 -8.56 -12.86
CA ARG A 116 5.61 -8.08 -11.68
C ARG A 116 4.54 -7.05 -12.04
N GLY A 117 4.86 -6.13 -12.93
CA GLY A 117 3.91 -5.13 -13.41
C GLY A 117 2.85 -5.74 -14.32
N ALA A 118 3.24 -6.71 -15.17
CA ALA A 118 2.29 -7.45 -16.01
C ALA A 118 1.24 -8.19 -15.17
N ARG A 119 1.66 -9.00 -14.18
CA ARG A 119 0.74 -9.67 -13.25
C ARG A 119 -0.20 -8.70 -12.55
N ARG A 120 0.31 -7.52 -12.19
CA ARG A 120 -0.49 -6.51 -11.51
C ARG A 120 -1.56 -5.92 -12.43
N ARG A 121 -1.20 -5.59 -13.67
CA ARG A 121 -2.14 -5.15 -14.71
C ARG A 121 -3.19 -6.23 -14.99
N ASP A 122 -2.78 -7.48 -15.09
CA ASP A 122 -3.69 -8.59 -15.38
C ASP A 122 -4.67 -8.83 -14.21
N ALA A 123 -4.21 -8.67 -12.97
CA ALA A 123 -5.09 -8.67 -11.80
C ALA A 123 -6.06 -7.47 -11.77
N GLU A 124 -5.62 -6.26 -12.16
CA GLU A 124 -6.53 -5.10 -12.32
C GLU A 124 -7.68 -5.43 -13.30
N ALA A 125 -7.35 -6.05 -14.44
CA ALA A 125 -8.34 -6.46 -15.44
C ALA A 125 -9.28 -7.57 -14.92
N ALA A 126 -8.74 -8.55 -14.20
CA ALA A 126 -9.54 -9.64 -13.63
C ALA A 126 -10.53 -9.13 -12.57
N TRP A 127 -10.11 -8.19 -11.71
CA TRP A 127 -11.00 -7.56 -10.74
C TRP A 127 -12.09 -6.72 -11.42
N ALA A 128 -11.74 -5.96 -12.48
CA ALA A 128 -12.73 -5.22 -13.27
C ALA A 128 -13.77 -6.14 -13.91
N ALA A 129 -13.35 -7.28 -14.45
CA ALA A 129 -14.26 -8.26 -15.04
C ALA A 129 -15.23 -8.88 -14.01
N VAL A 130 -14.73 -9.20 -12.80
CA VAL A 130 -15.56 -9.78 -11.73
C VAL A 130 -16.50 -8.77 -11.09
N ALA A 131 -16.09 -7.50 -10.98
CA ALA A 131 -16.90 -6.45 -10.37
C ALA A 131 -18.18 -6.17 -11.19
N GLY A 132 -18.14 -6.31 -12.51
CA GLY A 132 -19.28 -6.00 -13.39
C GLY A 132 -19.72 -4.55 -13.21
N THR A 133 -20.95 -4.33 -12.74
CA THR A 133 -21.48 -3.00 -12.43
C THR A 133 -21.25 -2.55 -10.98
N THR A 134 -20.71 -3.43 -10.13
CA THR A 134 -20.37 -3.10 -8.74
C THR A 134 -19.24 -2.07 -8.74
N PRO A 135 -19.33 -0.99 -7.95
CA PRO A 135 -18.24 -0.05 -7.74
C PRO A 135 -16.91 -0.75 -7.42
N LEU A 136 -15.89 -0.50 -8.23
CA LEU A 136 -14.53 -1.00 -8.03
C LEU A 136 -13.54 0.16 -7.97
N ASP A 137 -12.83 0.26 -6.85
CA ASP A 137 -11.69 1.15 -6.71
C ASP A 137 -10.37 0.37 -6.81
N ILE A 138 -9.54 0.74 -7.79
CA ILE A 138 -8.20 0.21 -7.99
C ILE A 138 -7.20 1.21 -7.44
N PHE A 139 -6.56 0.87 -6.32
CA PHE A 139 -5.61 1.73 -5.62
C PHE A 139 -4.18 1.42 -6.06
N ARG A 140 -3.60 2.23 -6.95
CA ARG A 140 -2.21 2.08 -7.40
C ARG A 140 -1.25 2.68 -6.39
N LEU A 141 -0.71 1.82 -5.51
CA LEU A 141 0.16 2.23 -4.42
C LEU A 141 1.60 2.51 -4.87
N ALA A 142 2.16 3.63 -4.41
CA ALA A 142 3.59 3.92 -4.43
C ALA A 142 4.35 3.12 -3.34
N GLY A 143 5.62 3.48 -3.08
CA GLY A 143 6.44 2.83 -2.04
C GLY A 143 5.85 3.03 -0.64
N ILE A 144 5.32 1.96 -0.05
CA ILE A 144 4.61 2.01 1.22
C ILE A 144 5.62 2.17 2.37
N TYR A 145 5.40 3.16 3.24
CA TYR A 145 6.18 3.36 4.47
C TYR A 145 5.27 3.71 5.67
N GLY A 146 5.81 3.62 6.88
CA GLY A 146 5.13 3.98 8.12
C GLY A 146 5.83 3.35 9.33
N PRO A 147 5.19 3.32 10.52
CA PRO A 147 5.77 2.70 11.71
C PRO A 147 6.17 1.24 11.46
N ALA A 148 7.37 0.85 11.90
CA ALA A 148 8.00 -0.45 11.68
C ALA A 148 8.27 -0.83 10.20
N ARG A 149 8.16 0.14 9.28
CA ARG A 149 8.53 -0.02 7.87
C ARG A 149 8.96 1.31 7.27
N SER A 150 10.16 1.74 7.62
CA SER A 150 10.72 3.05 7.31
C SER A 150 12.25 3.00 7.20
N ALA A 151 12.85 4.11 6.78
CA ALA A 151 14.30 4.26 6.76
C ALA A 151 14.93 4.17 8.17
N PHE A 152 14.16 4.42 9.24
CA PHE A 152 14.67 4.28 10.60
C PHE A 152 14.98 2.83 10.96
N ASP A 153 14.19 1.88 10.45
CA ASP A 153 14.36 0.47 10.72
C ASP A 153 15.69 -0.03 10.13
N ASP A 154 15.98 0.35 8.89
CA ASP A 154 17.25 0.03 8.23
C ASP A 154 18.45 0.70 8.92
N LEU A 155 18.30 1.94 9.38
CA LEU A 155 19.36 2.67 10.11
C LEU A 155 19.67 2.01 11.45
N ARG A 156 18.65 1.68 12.23
CA ARG A 156 18.80 1.02 13.54
C ARG A 156 19.36 -0.39 13.42
N ALA A 157 19.03 -1.11 12.34
CA ALA A 157 19.57 -2.45 12.07
C ALA A 157 21.00 -2.43 11.47
N GLY A 158 21.58 -1.26 11.22
CA GLY A 158 22.89 -1.13 10.55
C GLY A 158 22.88 -1.63 9.10
N GLN A 159 21.71 -1.73 8.48
CA GLN A 159 21.52 -2.20 7.10
C GLN A 159 21.28 -1.05 6.11
N ALA A 160 21.18 0.19 6.60
CA ALA A 160 20.97 1.36 5.77
C ALA A 160 22.07 1.55 4.72
N ARG A 161 21.64 1.77 3.48
CA ARG A 161 22.52 2.10 2.35
C ARG A 161 22.02 3.36 1.67
N ILE A 162 22.91 4.32 1.43
CA ILE A 162 22.64 5.48 0.59
C ILE A 162 23.11 5.14 -0.82
N VAL A 163 22.17 4.80 -1.69
CA VAL A 163 22.46 4.51 -3.10
C VAL A 163 22.25 5.77 -3.92
N ALA A 164 23.33 6.27 -4.52
CA ALA A 164 23.32 7.47 -5.34
C ALA A 164 23.05 7.11 -6.81
N LYS A 165 21.91 7.59 -7.33
CA LYS A 165 21.53 7.50 -8.75
C LYS A 165 20.83 8.81 -9.15
N PRO A 166 21.61 9.84 -9.53
CA PRO A 166 21.04 11.15 -9.84
C PRO A 166 19.88 11.08 -10.83
N GLY A 167 18.79 11.78 -10.53
CA GLY A 167 17.58 11.82 -11.37
C GLY A 167 16.65 10.63 -11.23
N HIS A 168 16.95 9.66 -10.36
CA HIS A 168 16.09 8.50 -10.10
C HIS A 168 15.26 8.69 -8.82
N ALA A 169 13.97 8.98 -9.01
CA ALA A 169 13.06 9.27 -7.92
C ALA A 169 12.13 8.09 -7.62
N PHE A 170 11.79 7.93 -6.35
CA PHE A 170 10.76 7.01 -5.89
C PHE A 170 9.57 7.79 -5.34
N GLY A 171 8.37 7.43 -5.80
CA GLY A 171 7.14 7.82 -5.11
C GLY A 171 6.95 7.00 -3.84
N ARG A 172 6.40 7.62 -2.79
CA ARG A 172 6.10 6.96 -1.51
C ARG A 172 4.66 7.24 -1.09
N ILE A 173 4.12 6.46 -0.17
CA ILE A 173 2.83 6.75 0.46
C ILE A 173 2.82 6.20 1.87
N HIS A 174 2.39 7.01 2.83
CA HIS A 174 2.32 6.58 4.21
C HIS A 174 1.14 5.62 4.41
N ARG A 175 1.34 4.55 5.19
CA ARG A 175 0.35 3.50 5.49
C ARG A 175 -1.01 4.07 5.90
N ASP A 176 -1.00 5.10 6.74
CA ASP A 176 -2.24 5.69 7.25
C ASP A 176 -2.98 6.54 6.21
N ASP A 177 -2.27 7.10 5.22
CA ASP A 177 -2.91 7.77 4.08
C ASP A 177 -3.53 6.76 3.11
N ILE A 178 -2.97 5.54 3.01
CA ILE A 178 -3.65 4.42 2.32
C ILE A 178 -4.97 4.11 3.04
N ALA A 179 -4.95 3.96 4.36
CA ALA A 179 -6.16 3.70 5.14
C ALA A 179 -7.20 4.82 4.98
N ARG A 180 -6.76 6.09 5.00
CA ARG A 180 -7.59 7.27 4.76
C ARG A 180 -8.24 7.22 3.37
N ALA A 181 -7.46 6.97 2.32
CA ALA A 181 -7.97 6.91 0.95
C ALA A 181 -8.98 5.77 0.77
N VAL A 182 -8.68 4.59 1.30
CA VAL A 182 -9.58 3.43 1.20
C VAL A 182 -10.92 3.71 1.88
N LEU A 183 -10.92 4.26 3.10
CA LEU A 183 -12.16 4.62 3.78
C LEU A 183 -12.93 5.72 3.05
N ALA A 184 -12.24 6.75 2.57
CA ALA A 184 -12.83 7.85 1.83
C ALA A 184 -13.49 7.39 0.51
N ALA A 185 -12.91 6.39 -0.15
CA ALA A 185 -13.40 5.77 -1.37
C ALA A 185 -14.59 4.84 -1.10
N MET A 186 -14.50 4.04 -0.03
CA MET A 186 -15.58 3.17 0.45
C MET A 186 -16.85 3.96 0.80
N GLU A 187 -16.71 5.17 1.36
CA GLU A 187 -17.82 6.06 1.71
C GLU A 187 -18.41 6.82 0.51
N ARG A 188 -17.66 6.91 -0.60
CA ARG A 188 -18.11 7.52 -1.87
C ARG A 188 -17.80 6.59 -3.05
N PRO A 189 -18.52 5.46 -3.17
CA PRO A 189 -18.36 4.55 -4.29
C PRO A 189 -18.62 5.28 -5.61
N ALA A 190 -17.71 5.13 -6.58
CA ALA A 190 -17.94 5.60 -7.94
C ALA A 190 -18.77 4.58 -8.73
N HIS A 191 -19.37 5.01 -9.84
CA HIS A 191 -19.94 4.07 -10.79
C HIS A 191 -18.84 3.35 -11.57
N GLY A 192 -18.93 2.03 -11.67
CA GLY A 192 -17.97 1.22 -12.42
C GLY A 192 -16.58 1.20 -11.78
N VAL A 193 -15.54 1.19 -12.64
CA VAL A 193 -14.15 1.09 -12.22
C VAL A 193 -13.52 2.48 -12.13
N ARG A 194 -12.98 2.82 -10.95
CA ARG A 194 -12.20 4.03 -10.71
C ARG A 194 -10.78 3.67 -10.31
N VAL A 195 -9.80 4.26 -10.98
CA VAL A 195 -8.37 4.12 -10.66
C VAL A 195 -7.96 5.30 -9.77
N LEU A 196 -7.21 5.02 -8.71
CA LEU A 196 -6.73 6.01 -7.74
C LEU A 196 -5.24 5.82 -7.49
N ASN A 197 -4.43 6.84 -7.76
CA ASN A 197 -3.00 6.84 -7.47
C ASN A 197 -2.74 7.28 -6.03
N LEU A 198 -2.08 6.41 -5.27
CA LEU A 198 -1.73 6.65 -3.87
C LEU A 198 -0.23 6.86 -3.78
N ALA A 199 0.16 8.13 -3.92
CA ALA A 199 1.50 8.66 -3.81
C ALA A 199 1.45 10.01 -3.08
N ASP A 200 2.42 10.26 -2.20
CA ASP A 200 2.65 11.59 -1.64
C ASP A 200 3.08 12.58 -2.74
N ASP A 201 3.14 13.86 -2.40
CA ASP A 201 3.34 14.94 -3.37
C ASP A 201 4.83 15.15 -3.70
N THR A 202 5.73 14.37 -3.10
CA THR A 202 7.18 14.60 -3.16
C THR A 202 7.94 13.35 -3.61
N PRO A 203 7.96 13.05 -4.93
CA PRO A 203 8.89 12.08 -5.48
C PRO A 203 10.33 12.47 -5.12
N ALA A 204 11.06 11.55 -4.48
CA ALA A 204 12.38 11.86 -3.94
C ALA A 204 13.36 10.70 -4.19
N GLU A 205 14.63 11.06 -4.40
CA GLU A 205 15.70 10.07 -4.50
C GLU A 205 15.80 9.27 -3.19
N SER A 206 16.21 7.99 -3.29
CA SER A 206 16.36 7.15 -2.09
C SER A 206 17.41 7.72 -1.12
N ALA A 207 18.48 8.30 -1.66
CA ALA A 207 19.56 8.92 -0.91
C ALA A 207 19.08 10.08 -0.01
N GLU A 208 18.21 10.94 -0.53
CA GLU A 208 17.67 12.09 0.20
C GLU A 208 16.84 11.64 1.42
N VAL A 209 15.97 10.65 1.21
CA VAL A 209 15.10 10.13 2.27
C VAL A 209 15.90 9.47 3.38
N MET A 210 16.89 8.65 3.02
CA MET A 210 17.77 7.99 4.00
C MET A 210 18.63 9.00 4.77
N THR A 211 19.18 10.00 4.08
CA THR A 211 19.95 11.09 4.71
C THR A 211 19.09 11.89 5.69
N TYR A 212 17.85 12.20 5.31
CA TYR A 212 16.91 12.90 6.18
C TYR A 212 16.53 12.08 7.41
N ALA A 213 16.32 10.77 7.25
CA ALA A 213 16.04 9.86 8.36
C ALA A 213 17.21 9.79 9.35
N ALA A 214 18.45 9.66 8.85
CA ALA A 214 19.65 9.67 9.70
C ALA A 214 19.75 10.95 10.53
N ARG A 215 19.48 12.10 9.90
CA ARG A 215 19.43 13.40 10.57
C ARG A 215 18.37 13.46 11.68
N LEU A 216 17.16 12.94 11.42
CA LEU A 216 16.10 12.90 12.44
C LEU A 216 16.45 12.00 13.64
N LEU A 217 17.19 10.92 13.41
CA LEU A 217 17.68 10.04 14.47
C LEU A 217 18.91 10.59 15.20
N GLY A 218 19.57 11.63 14.68
CA GLY A 218 20.83 12.13 15.22
C GLY A 218 22.00 11.16 15.05
N VAL A 219 21.94 10.28 14.04
CA VAL A 219 23.01 9.32 13.73
C VAL A 219 23.76 9.72 12.46
N PRO A 220 25.04 9.33 12.31
CA PRO A 220 25.77 9.54 11.06
C PRO A 220 25.07 8.86 9.88
N ALA A 221 24.92 9.57 8.77
CA ALA A 221 24.46 8.97 7.53
C ALA A 221 25.58 8.06 6.95
N PRO A 222 25.26 6.86 6.43
CA PRO A 222 26.25 6.02 5.78
C PRO A 222 26.80 6.71 4.51
N PRO A 223 28.05 6.44 4.11
CA PRO A 223 28.61 7.05 2.91
C PRO A 223 27.80 6.67 1.65
N PRO A 224 27.58 7.61 0.72
CA PRO A 224 26.86 7.31 -0.52
C PRO A 224 27.67 6.35 -1.40
N VAL A 225 26.97 5.38 -1.99
CA VAL A 225 27.53 4.41 -2.94
C VAL A 225 26.89 4.62 -4.31
N PRO A 226 27.67 4.79 -5.39
CA PRO A 226 27.12 4.88 -6.75
C PRO A 226 26.27 3.65 -7.09
N PHE A 227 25.15 3.86 -7.78
CA PHE A 227 24.24 2.76 -8.15
C PHE A 227 24.93 1.63 -8.89
N ALA A 228 25.85 1.92 -9.82
CA ALA A 228 26.60 0.90 -10.55
C ALA A 228 27.36 -0.06 -9.62
N VAL A 229 27.87 0.44 -8.49
CA VAL A 229 28.55 -0.37 -7.47
C VAL A 229 27.53 -1.07 -6.58
N ALA A 230 26.51 -0.35 -6.11
CA ALA A 230 25.50 -0.91 -5.21
C ALA A 230 24.73 -2.07 -5.87
N ALA A 231 24.39 -1.95 -7.16
CA ALA A 231 23.61 -2.91 -7.93
C ALA A 231 24.25 -4.30 -7.97
N ALA A 232 25.58 -4.40 -7.96
CA ALA A 232 26.31 -5.67 -7.96
C ALA A 232 26.00 -6.56 -6.73
N THR A 233 25.54 -5.95 -5.63
CA THR A 233 25.19 -6.65 -4.38
C THR A 233 23.68 -6.69 -4.12
N MET A 234 22.87 -6.13 -5.03
CA MET A 234 21.42 -6.12 -4.89
C MET A 234 20.82 -7.44 -5.35
N SER A 235 19.82 -7.94 -4.62
CA SER A 235 19.00 -9.06 -5.07
C SER A 235 18.26 -8.71 -6.37
N PRO A 236 17.83 -9.70 -7.17
CA PRO A 236 17.04 -9.44 -8.38
C PRO A 236 15.77 -8.61 -8.09
N MET A 237 15.13 -8.83 -6.93
CA MET A 237 13.98 -8.05 -6.51
C MET A 237 14.36 -6.59 -6.23
N ALA A 238 15.45 -6.34 -5.51
CA ALA A 238 15.92 -4.99 -5.24
C ALA A 238 16.25 -4.24 -6.53
N GLN A 239 16.99 -4.87 -7.46
CA GLN A 239 17.30 -4.29 -8.77
C GLN A 239 16.03 -3.96 -9.58
N SER A 240 14.97 -4.77 -9.48
CA SER A 240 13.72 -4.53 -10.19
C SER A 240 13.02 -3.22 -9.81
N PHE A 241 13.29 -2.68 -8.61
CA PHE A 241 12.77 -1.36 -8.22
C PHE A 241 13.52 -0.22 -8.92
N TRP A 242 14.79 -0.40 -9.26
CA TRP A 242 15.63 0.60 -9.91
C TRP A 242 15.52 0.61 -11.44
N ALA A 243 14.85 -0.41 -12.01
CA ALA A 243 14.61 -0.53 -13.45
C ALA A 243 13.62 0.51 -13.99
N ASP A 244 12.67 0.95 -13.17
CA ASP A 244 11.65 1.92 -13.56
C ASP A 244 11.88 3.27 -12.87
N ASN A 245 11.89 4.36 -13.64
CA ASN A 245 11.88 5.72 -13.11
C ASN A 245 10.60 6.44 -13.55
N ARG A 246 9.77 6.85 -12.59
CA ARG A 246 8.53 7.60 -12.84
C ARG A 246 8.14 8.43 -11.62
N LYS A 247 7.47 9.55 -11.86
CA LYS A 247 6.78 10.36 -10.85
C LYS A 247 5.29 10.16 -11.00
N VAL A 248 4.57 9.97 -9.89
CA VAL A 248 3.15 9.62 -9.91
C VAL A 248 2.36 10.78 -9.31
N ALA A 249 1.46 11.36 -10.08
CA ALA A 249 0.54 12.38 -9.61
C ALA A 249 -0.64 11.72 -8.87
N SER A 250 -1.05 12.33 -7.76
CA SER A 250 -2.17 11.86 -6.93
C SER A 250 -3.21 12.95 -6.64
N ARG A 251 -3.07 14.14 -7.25
CA ARG A 251 -4.00 15.26 -7.08
C ARG A 251 -5.44 14.93 -7.49
N ALA A 252 -5.62 14.12 -8.54
CA ALA A 252 -6.93 13.70 -9.00
C ALA A 252 -7.58 12.75 -7.99
N THR A 253 -6.81 11.83 -7.40
CA THR A 253 -7.24 11.00 -6.27
C THR A 253 -7.68 11.85 -5.07
N GLN A 254 -6.85 12.81 -4.65
CA GLN A 254 -7.17 13.72 -3.53
C GLN A 254 -8.50 14.47 -3.77
N ALA A 255 -8.69 15.02 -4.97
CA ALA A 255 -9.92 15.70 -5.37
C ALA A 255 -11.13 14.76 -5.42
N ALA A 256 -11.01 13.60 -6.08
CA ALA A 256 -12.08 12.61 -6.22
C ALA A 256 -12.55 12.07 -4.86
N LEU A 257 -11.62 11.98 -3.90
CA LEU A 257 -11.89 11.52 -2.54
C LEU A 257 -12.11 12.68 -1.57
N GLY A 258 -12.09 13.94 -1.98
CA GLY A 258 -12.22 15.10 -1.07
C GLY A 258 -11.33 14.99 0.18
N ILE A 259 -10.07 14.55 0.00
CA ILE A 259 -9.07 14.44 1.06
C ILE A 259 -7.81 15.21 0.69
N ALA A 260 -7.05 15.62 1.69
CA ALA A 260 -5.63 15.92 1.57
C ALA A 260 -4.83 14.81 2.24
N TRP A 261 -3.60 14.56 1.78
CA TRP A 261 -2.68 13.66 2.46
C TRP A 261 -2.31 14.20 3.84
N ARG A 262 -2.34 13.33 4.85
CA ARG A 262 -1.82 13.65 6.18
C ARG A 262 -0.31 13.82 6.14
N TYR A 263 0.35 13.07 5.26
CA TYR A 263 1.80 13.09 5.08
C TYR A 263 2.12 13.39 3.60
N PRO A 264 2.08 14.67 3.18
CA PRO A 264 2.27 15.08 1.78
C PRO A 264 3.71 14.89 1.29
N SER A 265 4.68 14.66 2.19
CA SER A 265 6.02 14.21 1.82
C SER A 265 6.57 13.20 2.83
N TYR A 266 7.67 12.55 2.44
CA TYR A 266 8.48 11.72 3.34
C TYR A 266 8.95 12.47 4.60
N ARG A 267 9.03 13.82 4.57
CA ARG A 267 9.50 14.62 5.70
C ARG A 267 8.50 14.61 6.84
N GLU A 268 7.23 14.90 6.56
CA GLU A 268 6.15 14.88 7.54
C GLU A 268 5.89 13.45 8.02
N GLY A 269 5.89 12.47 7.11
CA GLY A 269 5.65 11.08 7.50
C GLY A 269 6.75 10.51 8.40
N LEU A 270 8.03 10.72 8.07
CA LEU A 270 9.13 10.28 8.94
C LEU A 270 9.12 11.01 10.28
N ALA A 271 8.82 12.31 10.31
CA ALA A 271 8.70 13.04 11.58
C ALA A 271 7.57 12.47 12.45
N ALA A 272 6.43 12.13 11.86
CA ALA A 272 5.29 11.55 12.56
C ALA A 272 5.57 10.15 13.10
N ILE A 273 6.22 9.29 12.31
CA ILE A 273 6.67 7.96 12.77
C ILE A 273 7.54 8.10 14.03
N LEU A 274 8.54 8.98 13.99
CA LEU A 274 9.46 9.16 15.11
C LEU A 274 8.75 9.73 16.35
N ALA A 275 7.77 10.63 16.16
CA ALA A 275 6.96 11.16 17.25
C ALA A 275 6.08 10.08 17.89
N GLU A 276 5.43 9.22 17.08
CA GLU A 276 4.62 8.10 17.56
C GLU A 276 5.47 7.12 18.38
N GLU A 277 6.64 6.73 17.86
CA GLU A 277 7.55 5.85 18.57
C GLU A 277 7.97 6.44 19.92
N ARG A 278 8.36 7.72 19.96
CA ARG A 278 8.75 8.40 21.22
C ARG A 278 7.61 8.48 22.22
N GLY A 279 6.38 8.72 21.76
CA GLY A 279 5.19 8.72 22.61
C GLY A 279 4.90 7.34 23.21
N GLN A 280 5.08 6.26 22.45
CA GLN A 280 4.91 4.88 22.93
C GLN A 280 5.99 4.50 23.98
N HIS A 281 7.24 4.93 23.79
CA HIS A 281 8.30 4.71 24.77
C HIS A 281 8.09 5.49 26.08
N GLY A 282 7.52 6.70 26.01
CA GLY A 282 7.18 7.50 27.20
C GLY A 282 6.05 6.89 28.04
N VAL A 283 5.07 6.24 27.41
CA VAL A 283 3.98 5.54 28.11
C VAL A 283 4.47 4.23 28.75
N GLN A 284 5.30 3.45 28.05
CA GLN A 284 5.89 2.21 28.61
C GLN A 284 6.86 2.45 29.77
N GLN A 285 7.61 3.56 29.80
CA GLN A 285 8.47 3.89 30.95
C GLN A 285 7.68 4.45 32.15
N GLY A 286 6.50 5.03 31.92
CA GLY A 286 5.63 5.57 32.99
C GLY A 286 4.88 4.49 33.80
N GLU A 287 4.65 3.30 33.24
CA GLU A 287 3.98 2.20 33.95
C GLU A 287 4.92 1.38 34.84
N VAL A 288 6.24 1.47 34.66
CA VAL A 288 7.24 0.76 35.48
C VAL A 288 7.61 1.54 36.76
N GLY A 289 7.14 2.80 36.89
CA GLY A 289 7.42 3.67 38.05
C GLY A 289 6.34 3.69 39.13
N ARG A 290 5.32 2.82 39.07
CA ARG A 290 4.26 2.71 40.09
C ARG A 290 4.08 1.26 40.52
N ALA A 291 5.05 0.75 41.27
CA ALA A 291 4.92 -0.43 42.11
C ALA A 291 5.61 -0.14 43.46
#